data_AF-A0A841T7W3-F1
#
_entry.id   AF-A0A841T7W3-F1
#
_cell.length_a   1.000
_cell.length_b   1.000
_cell.length_c   1.000
_cell.angle_alpha   90.00
_cell.angle_beta   90.00
_cell.angle_gamma   90.00
#
_symmetry.space_group_name_H-M   'P 1'
#
loop_
_entity.id
_entity.type
_entity.pdbx_description
1 polymer ?
#
loop_
_entity_poly.entity_id
_entity_poly.type
_entity_poly.pdbx_seq_one_letter_code
_entity_poly.pdbx_strand_id
1 'polypeptide(L)'
;MKMINSYFQTDGPNQPASSGLLNPIFQSFAKKHKLTPRESQVMRVLVIEGLRNDEIAAILHISPKTLKNHIACMMKKTDTVSSRGLQALFFNFAMKMLLPSV
;
A
#
# COMPACT_ATOMS: atom_id res chain seq x y z
N MET A 1 24.33 -6.83 -9.11
CA MET A 1 24.17 -5.97 -7.91
C MET A 1 23.33 -4.76 -8.31
N LYS A 2 22.03 -4.72 -7.98
CA LYS A 2 21.21 -3.50 -8.12
C LYS A 2 20.76 -3.11 -6.71
N MET A 3 21.26 -1.97 -6.26
CA MET A 3 20.87 -1.30 -5.02
C MET A 3 19.48 -0.71 -5.23
N ILE A 4 18.44 -1.44 -4.83
CA ILE A 4 17.05 -0.97 -4.84
C ILE A 4 16.46 -1.26 -3.46
N ASN A 5 16.91 -0.56 -2.42
CA ASN A 5 16.05 -0.28 -1.26
C ASN A 5 16.71 0.64 -0.23
N SER A 6 16.55 1.95 -0.39
CA SER A 6 16.74 2.92 0.70
C SER A 6 15.43 3.25 1.43
N TYR A 7 14.30 2.61 1.07
CA TYR A 7 12.98 2.93 1.61
C TYR A 7 12.47 1.99 2.71
N PHE A 8 13.19 0.90 3.02
CA PHE A 8 12.73 -0.14 3.97
C PHE A 8 13.74 -0.41 5.09
N GLN A 9 14.29 0.64 5.70
CA GLN A 9 14.95 0.48 7.00
C GLN A 9 13.91 0.60 8.13
N THR A 10 13.94 -0.43 8.97
CA THR A 10 13.17 -0.66 10.19
C THR A 10 13.29 0.51 11.17
N ASP A 11 12.16 0.98 11.69
CA ASP A 11 11.98 1.72 12.94
C ASP A 11 13.18 2.60 13.39
N GLY A 12 13.34 3.75 12.73
CA GLY A 12 14.27 4.83 13.11
C GLY A 12 13.75 6.20 12.61
N PRO A 13 14.18 7.33 13.18
CA PRO A 13 13.56 8.66 13.02
C PRO A 13 13.81 9.34 11.67
N ASN A 14 14.26 8.60 10.65
CA ASN A 14 14.59 9.14 9.32
C ASN A 14 13.70 8.51 8.25
N GLN A 15 12.46 9.01 8.13
CA GLN A 15 11.63 8.74 6.95
C GLN A 15 12.01 9.74 5.83
N PRO A 16 12.24 9.29 4.58
CA PRO A 16 12.43 10.21 3.46
C PRO A 16 11.14 11.03 3.25
N ALA A 17 11.31 12.31 2.95
CA ALA A 17 10.30 13.37 2.88
C ALA A 17 9.05 13.09 2.00
N SER A 18 9.01 11.98 1.25
CA SER A 18 7.85 11.52 0.48
C SER A 18 6.73 10.91 1.33
N SER A 19 6.96 10.59 2.62
CA SER A 19 5.94 10.04 3.51
C SER A 19 4.93 11.09 4.01
N GLY A 20 5.24 12.39 4.00
CA GLY A 20 4.39 13.42 4.61
C GLY A 20 3.00 13.56 3.97
N LEU A 21 2.94 13.73 2.65
CA LEU A 21 1.69 14.05 1.94
C LEU A 21 0.74 12.86 1.78
N LEU A 22 1.27 11.66 1.49
CA LEU A 22 0.43 10.49 1.23
C LEU A 22 0.06 9.71 2.50
N ASN A 23 0.81 9.86 3.59
CA ASN A 23 0.55 9.10 4.81
C ASN A 23 -0.86 9.34 5.41
N PRO A 24 -1.38 10.57 5.50
CA PRO A 24 -2.76 10.81 5.95
C PRO A 24 -3.80 10.11 5.06
N ILE A 25 -3.54 10.03 3.75
CA ILE A 25 -4.42 9.35 2.78
C ILE A 25 -4.42 7.84 3.04
N PHE A 26 -3.24 7.23 3.18
CA PHE A 26 -3.11 5.80 3.52
C PHE A 26 -3.78 5.48 4.86
N GLN A 27 -3.57 6.30 5.89
CA GLN A 27 -4.20 6.11 7.20
C GLN A 27 -5.73 6.21 7.12
N SER A 28 -6.25 7.21 6.40
CA SER A 28 -7.68 7.40 6.22
C SER A 28 -8.32 6.26 5.43
N PHE A 29 -7.66 5.80 4.37
CA PHE A 29 -8.10 4.65 3.58
C PHE A 29 -8.11 3.36 4.42
N ALA A 30 -7.01 3.09 5.13
CA ALA A 30 -6.89 1.93 6.01
C ALA A 30 -7.96 1.92 7.10
N LYS A 31 -8.22 3.06 7.74
CA LYS A 31 -9.27 3.22 8.74
C LYS A 31 -10.66 2.97 8.13
N LYS A 32 -10.96 3.56 6.97
CA LYS A 32 -12.24 3.41 6.27
C LYS A 32 -12.55 1.94 5.95
N HIS A 33 -11.55 1.19 5.51
CA HIS A 33 -11.70 -0.21 5.10
C HIS A 33 -11.26 -1.23 6.16
N LYS A 34 -10.99 -0.80 7.40
CA LYS A 34 -10.56 -1.65 8.52
C LYS A 34 -9.37 -2.56 8.14
N LEU A 35 -8.40 -1.99 7.44
CA LEU A 35 -7.17 -2.71 7.09
C LEU A 35 -6.34 -2.96 8.35
N THR A 36 -5.75 -4.15 8.46
CA THR A 36 -4.78 -4.44 9.51
C THR A 36 -3.49 -3.64 9.29
N PRO A 37 -2.62 -3.50 10.30
CA PRO A 37 -1.30 -2.87 10.10
C PRO A 37 -0.52 -3.51 8.96
N ARG A 38 -0.59 -4.85 8.85
CA ARG A 38 0.13 -5.59 7.80
C ARG A 38 -0.48 -5.38 6.42
N GLU A 39 -1.80 -5.40 6.31
CA GLU A 39 -2.49 -5.07 5.04
C GLU A 39 -2.17 -3.63 4.61
N SER A 40 -2.10 -2.69 5.55
CA SER A 40 -1.75 -1.29 5.25
C SER A 40 -0.33 -1.14 4.71
N GLN A 41 0.63 -1.92 5.23
CA GLN A 41 1.97 -2.02 4.67
C GLN A 41 1.95 -2.58 3.24
N VAL A 42 1.25 -3.70 3.02
CA VAL A 42 1.10 -4.31 1.69
C VAL A 42 0.49 -3.31 0.70
N MET A 43 -0.58 -2.60 1.10
CA MET A 43 -1.25 -1.61 0.27
C MET A 43 -0.31 -0.48 -0.16
N ARG A 44 0.54 0.00 0.76
CA ARG A 44 1.51 1.07 0.48
C ARG A 44 2.50 0.64 -0.61
N VAL A 45 3.12 -0.53 -0.46
CA VAL A 45 4.08 -1.04 -1.46
C VAL A 45 3.38 -1.33 -2.80
N LEU A 46 2.18 -1.91 -2.75
CA LEU A 46 1.39 -2.25 -3.94
C LEU A 46 1.02 -1.02 -4.77
N VAL A 47 0.70 0.11 -4.14
CA VAL A 47 0.26 1.33 -4.84
C VAL A 47 1.44 2.16 -5.35
N ILE A 48 2.54 2.23 -4.60
CA ILE A 48 3.64 3.16 -4.91
C ILE A 48 4.61 2.56 -5.93
N GLU A 49 4.96 1.28 -5.80
CA GLU A 49 6.15 0.73 -6.45
C GLU A 49 5.90 0.14 -7.84
N GLY A 50 4.65 -0.22 -8.18
CA GLY A 50 4.33 -0.84 -9.48
C GLY A 50 4.99 -2.20 -9.73
N LEU A 51 5.43 -2.89 -8.67
CA LEU A 51 6.23 -4.12 -8.73
C LEU A 51 5.38 -5.38 -8.91
N ARG A 52 6.04 -6.49 -9.29
CA ARG A 52 5.44 -7.82 -9.31
C ARG A 52 5.27 -8.37 -7.88
N ASN A 53 4.34 -9.31 -7.71
CA ASN A 53 4.00 -9.87 -6.40
C ASN A 53 5.19 -10.54 -5.68
N ASP A 54 6.10 -11.19 -6.40
CA ASP A 54 7.31 -11.79 -5.84
C ASP A 54 8.29 -10.72 -5.32
N GLU A 55 8.43 -9.60 -6.02
CA GLU A 55 9.26 -8.47 -5.61
C GLU A 55 8.67 -7.77 -4.35
N ILE A 56 7.36 -7.51 -4.34
CA ILE A 56 6.66 -6.97 -3.16
C ILE A 56 6.81 -7.92 -1.97
N ALA A 57 6.69 -9.23 -2.19
CA ALA A 57 6.82 -10.23 -1.14
C ALA A 57 8.24 -10.26 -0.56
N ALA A 58 9.26 -10.14 -1.42
CA ALA A 58 10.66 -10.05 -1.00
C ALA A 58 10.92 -8.78 -0.17
N ILE A 59 10.43 -7.63 -0.62
CA ILE A 59 10.53 -6.35 0.11
C ILE A 59 9.90 -6.43 1.51
N LEU A 60 8.76 -7.11 1.61
CA LEU A 60 8.04 -7.25 2.86
C LEU A 60 8.52 -8.46 3.70
N HIS A 61 9.51 -9.23 3.24
CA HIS A 61 10.01 -10.44 3.89
C HIS A 61 8.89 -11.47 4.20
N ILE A 62 8.00 -11.71 3.23
CA ILE A 62 6.94 -12.73 3.30
C ILE A 62 6.94 -13.61 2.04
N SER A 63 6.25 -14.75 2.11
CA SER A 63 6.09 -15.58 0.91
C SER A 63 5.15 -14.91 -0.11
N PRO A 64 5.32 -15.18 -1.43
CA PRO A 64 4.37 -14.72 -2.45
C PRO A 64 2.94 -15.21 -2.20
N LYS A 65 2.78 -16.39 -1.57
CA LYS A 65 1.47 -16.92 -1.17
C LYS A 65 0.85 -16.06 -0.06
N THR A 66 1.63 -15.70 0.96
CA THR A 66 1.20 -14.81 2.05
C THR A 66 0.81 -13.44 1.52
N LEU A 67 1.58 -12.88 0.57
CA LEU A 67 1.22 -11.62 -0.08
C LEU A 67 -0.13 -11.72 -0.80
N LYS A 68 -0.34 -12.76 -1.62
CA LYS A 68 -1.62 -12.99 -2.31
C LYS A 68 -2.78 -13.10 -1.31
N ASN A 69 -2.57 -13.74 -0.17
CA ASN A 69 -3.58 -13.83 0.89
C ASN A 69 -3.91 -12.45 1.47
N HIS A 70 -2.91 -11.60 1.76
CA HIS A 70 -3.15 -10.23 2.19
C HIS A 70 -3.94 -9.43 1.15
N ILE A 71 -3.58 -9.52 -0.14
CA ILE A 71 -4.30 -8.85 -1.23
C ILE A 71 -5.76 -9.34 -1.30
N ALA A 72 -6.00 -10.64 -1.19
CA ALA A 72 -7.36 -11.20 -1.18
C ALA A 72 -8.18 -10.70 0.03
N CYS A 73 -7.59 -10.62 1.21
CA CYS A 73 -8.25 -10.03 2.39
C CYS A 73 -8.58 -8.55 2.19
N MET A 74 -7.66 -7.75 1.63
CA MET A 74 -7.92 -6.35 1.31
C MET A 74 -9.02 -6.20 0.26
N MET A 75 -9.01 -7.04 -0.78
CA MET A 75 -10.04 -7.08 -1.81
C MET A 75 -11.42 -7.35 -1.22
N LYS A 76 -11.54 -8.33 -0.30
CA LYS A 76 -12.78 -8.60 0.44
C LYS A 76 -13.24 -7.40 1.29
N LYS A 77 -12.31 -6.71 1.95
CA LYS A 77 -12.62 -5.53 2.80
C LYS A 77 -12.98 -4.27 2.01
N THR A 78 -12.58 -4.21 0.74
CA THR A 78 -12.79 -3.06 -0.16
C THR A 78 -13.87 -3.32 -1.20
N ASP A 79 -14.45 -4.51 -1.22
CA ASP A 79 -15.40 -4.98 -2.23
C ASP A 79 -14.85 -4.83 -3.66
N THR A 80 -13.57 -5.19 -3.83
CA THR A 80 -12.90 -5.17 -5.14
C THR A 80 -12.61 -6.57 -5.64
N VAL A 81 -12.65 -6.76 -6.95
CA VAL A 81 -12.51 -8.08 -7.60
C VAL A 81 -11.11 -8.35 -8.17
N SER A 82 -10.20 -7.37 -8.10
CA SER A 82 -8.80 -7.53 -8.52
C SER A 82 -7.87 -6.56 -7.80
N SER A 83 -6.56 -6.86 -7.81
CA SER A 83 -5.54 -5.94 -7.29
C SER A 83 -5.53 -4.60 -8.03
N ARG A 84 -5.78 -4.61 -9.35
CA ARG A 84 -5.95 -3.39 -10.15
C ARG A 84 -7.17 -2.59 -9.71
N GLY A 85 -8.28 -3.26 -9.41
CA GLY A 85 -9.48 -2.62 -8.85
C GLY A 85 -9.21 -1.98 -7.49
N LEU A 86 -8.45 -2.67 -6.62
CA LEU A 86 -8.00 -2.15 -5.34
C LEU A 86 -7.13 -0.89 -5.49
N GLN A 87 -6.17 -0.90 -6.43
CA GLN A 87 -5.32 0.26 -6.74
C GLN A 87 -6.15 1.43 -7.29
N ALA A 88 -7.08 1.17 -8.22
CA ALA A 88 -7.96 2.20 -8.78
C ALA A 88 -8.89 2.81 -7.72
N LEU A 89 -9.43 1.99 -6.80
CA LEU A 89 -10.22 2.47 -5.67
C LEU A 89 -9.41 3.42 -4.79
N PHE A 90 -8.17 3.07 -4.46
CA PHE A 90 -7.30 3.94 -3.69
C PHE A 90 -6.96 5.22 -4.44
N PHE A 91 -6.63 5.14 -5.73
CA PHE A 91 -6.37 6.31 -6.56
C PHE A 91 -7.56 7.29 -6.51
N ASN A 92 -8.78 6.80 -6.74
CA ASN A 92 -9.99 7.62 -6.68
C ASN A 92 -10.23 8.21 -5.28
N PHE A 93 -9.93 7.44 -4.22
CA PHE A 93 -10.00 7.93 -2.84
C PHE A 93 -9.00 9.07 -2.59
N ALA A 94 -7.75 8.89 -3.03
CA ALA A 94 -6.69 9.89 -2.90
C ALA A 94 -7.02 11.16 -3.69
N MET A 95 -7.51 11.01 -4.93
CA MET A 95 -7.90 12.15 -5.78
C MET A 95 -9.01 12.99 -5.14
N LYS A 96 -10.05 12.36 -4.57
CA LYS A 96 -11.13 13.07 -3.85
C LYS A 96 -10.65 13.79 -2.59
N MET A 97 -9.59 13.28 -1.96
CA MET A 97 -9.01 13.88 -0.76
C MET A 97 -8.05 15.04 -1.08
N LEU A 98 -7.29 14.92 -2.17
CA LEU A 98 -6.31 15.91 -2.60
C LEU A 98 -6.91 17.07 -3.40
N LEU A 99 -7.98 16.80 -4.15
CA LEU A 99 -8.73 17.79 -4.93
C LEU A 99 -10.18 17.84 -4.41
N PRO A 100 -10.44 18.38 -3.20
CA PRO A 100 -11.79 18.62 -2.77
C PRO A 100 -12.44 19.55 -3.80
N SER A 101 -13.50 19.08 -4.45
CA SER A 101 -14.22 19.81 -5.49
C SER A 101 -14.59 21.21 -4.99
N VAL A 102 -14.24 22.22 -5.80
CA VAL A 102 -14.67 23.62 -5.67
C VAL A 102 -16.18 23.72 -5.83
#